data_AF-A0A2G4SSZ1-F1
#
_entry.id   AF-A0A2G4SSZ1-F1
#
_cell.length_a   1.000
_cell.length_b   1.000
_cell.length_c   1.000
_cell.angle_alpha   90.00
_cell.angle_beta   90.00
_cell.angle_gamma   90.00
#
_symmetry.space_group_name_H-M   'P 1'
#
loop_
_entity.id
_entity.type
_entity.pdbx_description
1 polymer ?
#
loop_
_entity_poly.entity_id
_entity_poly.type
_entity_poly.pdbx_seq_one_letter_code
_entity_poly.pdbx_strand_id
1 'polypeptide(L)'
;MDQAVRTKLSYIHGGLMAFVWLVAVPLAIAGNMYARKKQLPWGPKFHMAVMATAVLLPFTASAGLIFSVSGEIKLRPHSMIGTILSLGTWIQIILGVVNHSVFRYRRKHNRLPAKRPWNNHVHIWLGRFLATMALLNVSLGMRIRGASLVVYILFAIWATFLVVLFLYLAWIKTEKKQAVSCLPDPDKSYKVTDKGDYDKSKLLTNKYGVGTTWQYCIVYIHRLTEKEIFECIQYDRAQLTKIPKHLSIHISNELASTRSHKDWEEIINNVCSVSCWAWEFGIREISVYDASGMMKYISVDLYKQQSKTLNEWIKAYSTKRTTKQENYIKLSFLSGESGKSHMGAVVQRMAKQINVNDVHIGLVDKHMHEDSFSDSDLMIVYNGLPHHYLSLDGYSPWHIKLTEFINFSHHHSLNYTLFSKALYRFSKVEQRFGR
;
A
#
# COMPACT_ATOMS: atom_id res chain seq x y z
N MET A 1 -31.12 -6.32 -52.92
CA MET A 1 -29.70 -5.89 -52.90
C MET A 1 -28.96 -6.61 -54.01
N ASP A 2 -28.35 -5.83 -54.91
CA ASP A 2 -27.56 -6.32 -56.04
C ASP A 2 -26.39 -7.24 -55.61
N GLN A 3 -26.04 -8.21 -56.45
CA GLN A 3 -25.04 -9.23 -56.17
C GLN A 3 -23.63 -8.64 -56.05
N ALA A 4 -23.33 -7.58 -56.83
CA ALA A 4 -22.06 -6.87 -56.71
C ALA A 4 -21.96 -6.15 -55.36
N VAL A 5 -23.07 -5.56 -54.88
CA VAL A 5 -23.16 -4.92 -53.56
C VAL A 5 -22.99 -5.94 -52.43
N ARG A 6 -23.67 -7.09 -52.50
CA ARG A 6 -23.50 -8.21 -51.54
C ARG A 6 -22.05 -8.67 -51.44
N THR A 7 -21.37 -8.76 -52.58
CA THR A 7 -19.97 -9.18 -52.65
C THR A 7 -19.04 -8.15 -52.00
N LYS A 8 -19.19 -6.86 -52.34
CA LYS A 8 -18.40 -5.78 -51.72
C LYS A 8 -18.61 -5.71 -50.20
N LEU A 9 -19.85 -5.77 -49.73
CA LEU A 9 -20.16 -5.75 -48.30
C LEU A 9 -19.55 -6.93 -47.55
N SER A 10 -19.48 -8.11 -48.17
CA SER A 10 -18.83 -9.24 -47.53
C SER A 10 -17.30 -9.14 -47.48
N TYR A 11 -16.65 -8.50 -48.46
CA TYR A 11 -15.21 -8.21 -48.37
C TYR A 11 -14.92 -7.21 -47.26
N ILE A 12 -15.75 -6.18 -47.12
CA ILE A 12 -15.66 -5.21 -46.02
C ILE A 12 -15.83 -5.93 -44.68
N HIS A 13 -16.86 -6.78 -44.54
CA HIS A 13 -17.05 -7.61 -43.35
C HIS A 13 -15.79 -8.45 -43.02
N GLY A 14 -15.24 -9.17 -44.01
CA GLY A 14 -14.05 -9.99 -43.83
C GLY A 14 -12.81 -9.18 -43.42
N GLY A 15 -12.60 -8.02 -44.05
CA GLY A 15 -11.51 -7.10 -43.69
C GLY A 15 -11.65 -6.53 -42.29
N LEU A 16 -12.84 -6.11 -41.89
CA LEU A 16 -13.12 -5.63 -40.52
C LEU A 16 -12.88 -6.75 -39.50
N MET A 17 -13.33 -7.98 -39.77
CA MET A 17 -13.12 -9.11 -38.86
C MET A 17 -11.64 -9.51 -38.79
N ALA A 18 -10.91 -9.47 -39.90
CA ALA A 18 -9.46 -9.71 -39.90
C ALA A 18 -8.74 -8.65 -39.05
N PHE A 19 -9.07 -7.36 -39.20
CA PHE A 19 -8.51 -6.29 -38.38
C PHE A 19 -8.82 -6.50 -36.88
N VAL A 20 -10.08 -6.77 -36.53
CA VAL A 20 -10.50 -6.97 -35.14
C VAL A 20 -9.74 -8.14 -34.51
N TRP A 21 -9.75 -9.30 -35.16
CA TRP A 21 -9.27 -10.55 -34.55
C TRP A 21 -7.76 -10.78 -34.69
N LEU A 22 -7.12 -10.27 -35.75
CA LEU A 22 -5.69 -10.44 -35.98
C LEU A 22 -4.83 -9.28 -35.47
N VAL A 23 -5.43 -8.09 -35.27
CA VAL A 23 -4.68 -6.88 -34.87
C VAL A 23 -5.22 -6.29 -33.58
N ALA A 24 -6.46 -5.80 -33.55
CA ALA A 24 -6.97 -5.00 -32.43
C ALA A 24 -7.07 -5.80 -31.12
N VAL A 25 -7.65 -7.01 -31.17
CA VAL A 25 -7.79 -7.89 -30.00
C VAL A 25 -6.41 -8.35 -29.48
N PRO A 26 -5.50 -8.91 -30.31
CA PRO A 26 -4.16 -9.27 -29.86
C PRO A 26 -3.40 -8.10 -29.26
N LEU A 27 -3.45 -6.92 -29.88
CA LEU A 27 -2.80 -5.71 -29.38
C LEU A 27 -3.33 -5.30 -27.99
N ALA A 28 -4.66 -5.28 -27.82
CA ALA A 28 -5.28 -4.94 -26.55
C ALA A 28 -4.89 -5.91 -25.42
N ILE A 29 -4.79 -7.21 -25.72
CA ILE A 29 -4.40 -8.22 -24.74
C ILE A 29 -2.89 -8.14 -24.45
N ALA A 30 -2.05 -8.08 -25.49
CA ALA A 30 -0.61 -8.02 -25.38
C ALA A 30 -0.16 -6.77 -24.61
N GLY A 31 -0.71 -5.60 -24.93
CA GLY A 31 -0.41 -4.36 -24.21
C GLY A 31 -0.81 -4.43 -22.73
N ASN A 32 -1.95 -5.03 -22.40
CA ASN A 32 -2.37 -5.25 -21.01
C ASN A 32 -1.49 -6.28 -20.29
N MET A 33 -1.08 -7.36 -20.97
CA MET A 33 -0.17 -8.36 -20.41
C MET A 33 1.20 -7.75 -20.13
N TYR A 34 1.76 -7.00 -21.08
CA TYR A 34 3.01 -6.27 -20.92
C TYR A 34 2.92 -5.27 -19.77
N ALA A 35 1.88 -4.41 -19.75
CA ALA A 35 1.67 -3.45 -18.68
C ALA A 35 1.48 -4.14 -17.31
N ARG A 36 0.84 -5.31 -17.24
CA ARG A 36 0.74 -6.10 -16.00
C ARG A 36 2.10 -6.67 -15.58
N LYS A 37 2.88 -7.20 -16.52
CA LYS A 37 4.22 -7.71 -16.27
C LYS A 37 5.18 -6.62 -15.80
N LYS A 38 5.04 -5.39 -16.31
CA LYS A 38 5.79 -4.17 -15.92
C LYS A 38 5.12 -3.34 -14.82
N GLN A 39 3.97 -3.79 -14.30
CA GLN A 39 3.13 -3.11 -13.31
C GLN A 39 2.84 -1.62 -13.62
N LEU A 40 2.57 -1.32 -14.88
CA LEU A 40 2.20 0.01 -15.35
C LEU A 40 0.69 0.23 -15.16
N PRO A 41 0.26 1.38 -14.59
CA PRO A 41 -1.15 1.62 -14.23
C PRO A 41 -2.06 1.81 -15.44
N TRP A 42 -1.50 2.07 -16.62
CA TRP A 42 -2.26 2.31 -17.85
C TRP A 42 -2.80 1.04 -18.50
N GLY A 43 -2.29 -0.15 -18.18
CA GLY A 43 -2.64 -1.41 -18.85
C GLY A 43 -4.14 -1.70 -18.98
N PRO A 44 -4.91 -1.71 -17.87
CA PRO A 44 -6.35 -1.90 -17.92
C PRO A 44 -7.09 -0.81 -18.70
N LYS A 45 -6.65 0.45 -18.60
CA LYS A 45 -7.26 1.58 -19.33
C LYS A 45 -7.02 1.45 -20.83
N PHE A 46 -5.79 1.10 -21.23
CA PHE A 46 -5.43 0.83 -22.62
C PHE A 46 -6.25 -0.33 -23.20
N HIS A 47 -6.34 -1.45 -22.47
CA HIS A 47 -7.16 -2.59 -22.88
C HIS A 47 -8.61 -2.17 -23.16
N MET A 48 -9.24 -1.47 -22.21
CA MET A 48 -10.63 -1.02 -22.36
C MET A 48 -10.78 -0.03 -23.52
N ALA A 49 -9.85 0.91 -23.68
CA ALA A 49 -9.88 1.91 -24.75
C ALA A 49 -9.83 1.24 -26.13
N VAL A 50 -8.87 0.34 -26.37
CA VAL A 50 -8.74 -0.38 -27.64
C VAL A 50 -9.95 -1.29 -27.89
N MET A 51 -10.47 -1.97 -26.86
CA MET A 51 -11.66 -2.81 -27.01
C MET A 51 -12.93 -1.99 -27.32
N ALA A 52 -13.05 -0.77 -26.77
CA ALA A 52 -14.19 0.11 -27.04
C ALA A 52 -14.12 0.78 -28.42
N THR A 53 -12.94 1.18 -28.89
CA THR A 53 -12.80 1.92 -30.15
C THR A 53 -12.50 1.02 -31.33
N ALA A 54 -11.47 0.18 -31.24
CA ALA A 54 -10.96 -0.61 -32.35
C ALA A 54 -11.58 -2.02 -32.46
N VAL A 55 -12.36 -2.45 -31.46
CA VAL A 55 -13.07 -3.74 -31.50
C VAL A 55 -14.58 -3.53 -31.57
N LEU A 56 -15.19 -2.84 -30.60
CA LEU A 56 -16.65 -2.71 -30.54
C LEU A 56 -17.23 -2.01 -31.78
N LEU A 57 -16.66 -0.90 -32.25
CA LEU A 57 -17.20 -0.17 -33.42
C LEU A 57 -17.08 -1.00 -34.72
N PRO A 58 -15.91 -1.56 -35.10
CA PRO A 58 -15.82 -2.42 -36.27
C PRO A 58 -16.66 -3.69 -36.15
N PHE A 59 -16.76 -4.26 -34.94
CA PHE A 59 -17.51 -5.49 -34.70
C PHE A 59 -19.01 -5.30 -34.85
N THR A 60 -19.56 -4.24 -34.26
CA THR A 60 -20.98 -3.90 -34.36
C THR A 60 -21.38 -3.54 -35.79
N ALA A 61 -20.56 -2.73 -36.47
CA ALA A 61 -20.75 -2.42 -37.89
C ALA A 61 -20.77 -3.71 -38.73
N SER A 62 -19.80 -4.59 -38.50
CA SER A 62 -19.66 -5.86 -39.22
C SER A 62 -20.80 -6.86 -38.95
N ALA A 63 -21.34 -6.89 -37.72
CA ALA A 63 -22.52 -7.66 -37.37
C ALA A 63 -23.77 -7.14 -38.10
N GLY A 64 -23.96 -5.81 -38.15
CA GLY A 64 -25.05 -5.18 -38.92
C GLY A 64 -24.97 -5.50 -40.42
N LEU A 65 -23.76 -5.50 -41.00
CA LEU A 65 -23.53 -5.88 -42.40
C LEU A 65 -23.92 -7.34 -42.69
N ILE A 66 -23.70 -8.26 -41.76
CA ILE A 66 -24.10 -9.66 -41.93
C ILE A 66 -25.63 -9.79 -41.96
N PHE A 67 -26.35 -9.10 -41.07
CA PHE A 67 -27.81 -9.15 -41.04
C PHE A 67 -28.40 -8.58 -42.33
N SER A 68 -27.83 -7.51 -42.88
CA SER A 68 -28.30 -6.91 -44.13
C SER A 68 -27.98 -7.75 -45.38
N VAL A 69 -26.90 -8.54 -45.36
CA VAL A 69 -26.47 -9.37 -46.51
C VAL A 69 -27.12 -10.76 -46.50
N SER A 70 -27.28 -11.37 -45.33
CA SER A 70 -27.60 -12.81 -45.22
C SER A 70 -29.10 -13.09 -45.25
N GLY A 71 -29.94 -12.21 -44.68
CA GLY A 71 -31.41 -12.38 -44.59
C GLY A 71 -31.88 -13.55 -43.70
N GLU A 72 -31.12 -14.64 -43.65
CA GLU A 72 -31.35 -15.86 -42.85
C GLU A 72 -30.02 -16.40 -42.31
N ILE A 73 -30.02 -16.91 -41.07
CA ILE A 73 -28.83 -17.54 -40.45
C ILE A 73 -28.75 -19.00 -40.91
N LYS A 74 -28.07 -19.26 -42.04
CA LYS A 74 -27.73 -20.64 -42.43
C LYS A 74 -26.58 -21.14 -41.55
N LEU A 75 -26.77 -22.24 -40.81
CA LEU A 75 -25.77 -22.84 -39.91
C LEU A 75 -24.68 -23.60 -40.70
N ARG A 76 -23.74 -22.88 -41.32
CA ARG A 76 -22.49 -23.43 -41.86
C ARG A 76 -21.39 -23.31 -40.79
N PRO A 77 -20.30 -24.09 -40.84
CA PRO A 77 -19.25 -24.03 -39.81
C PRO A 77 -18.73 -22.61 -39.53
N HIS A 78 -18.50 -21.80 -40.58
CA HIS A 78 -18.06 -20.40 -40.43
C HIS A 78 -19.11 -19.46 -39.81
N SER A 79 -20.39 -19.60 -40.19
CA SER A 79 -21.46 -18.75 -39.63
C SER A 79 -21.87 -19.20 -38.23
N MET A 80 -21.79 -20.49 -37.92
CA MET A 80 -22.01 -21.02 -36.58
C MET A 80 -20.92 -20.54 -35.61
N ILE A 81 -19.64 -20.70 -35.97
CA ILE A 81 -18.53 -20.16 -35.16
C ILE A 81 -18.61 -18.64 -35.09
N GLY A 82 -18.92 -17.95 -36.20
CA GLY A 82 -19.15 -16.50 -36.22
C GLY A 82 -20.27 -16.04 -35.27
N THR A 83 -21.34 -16.81 -35.15
CA THR A 83 -22.46 -16.52 -34.23
C THR A 83 -22.05 -16.73 -32.78
N ILE A 84 -21.33 -17.83 -32.48
CA ILE A 84 -20.75 -18.09 -31.15
C ILE A 84 -19.78 -16.96 -30.77
N LEU A 85 -18.93 -16.52 -31.70
CA LEU A 85 -18.04 -15.38 -31.50
C LEU A 85 -18.81 -14.09 -31.26
N SER A 86 -19.92 -13.87 -31.98
CA SER A 86 -20.80 -12.70 -31.83
C SER A 86 -21.40 -12.61 -30.44
N LEU A 87 -22.10 -13.66 -30.00
CA LEU A 87 -22.73 -13.72 -28.68
C LEU A 87 -21.67 -13.73 -27.56
N GLY A 88 -20.63 -14.54 -27.73
CA GLY A 88 -19.54 -14.63 -26.77
C GLY A 88 -18.80 -13.32 -26.59
N THR A 89 -18.59 -12.53 -27.65
CA THR A 89 -17.95 -11.22 -27.57
C THR A 89 -18.81 -10.23 -26.79
N TRP A 90 -20.14 -10.21 -26.99
CA TRP A 90 -21.04 -9.37 -26.18
C TRP A 90 -21.01 -9.76 -24.70
N ILE A 91 -21.07 -11.06 -24.40
CA ILE A 91 -20.92 -11.57 -23.03
C ILE A 91 -19.56 -11.15 -22.46
N GLN A 92 -18.49 -11.25 -23.25
CA GLN A 92 -17.13 -10.89 -22.85
C GLN A 92 -17.01 -9.38 -22.54
N ILE A 93 -17.68 -8.51 -23.29
CA ILE A 93 -17.75 -7.07 -23.07
C ILE A 93 -18.50 -6.77 -21.76
N ILE A 94 -19.67 -7.37 -21.57
CA ILE A 94 -20.46 -7.22 -20.33
C ILE A 94 -19.64 -7.66 -19.12
N LEU A 95 -19.02 -8.84 -19.19
CA LEU A 95 -18.13 -9.36 -18.15
C LEU A 95 -16.94 -8.42 -17.89
N GLY A 96 -16.37 -7.81 -18.93
CA GLY A 96 -15.29 -6.83 -18.81
C GLY A 96 -15.73 -5.58 -18.05
N VAL A 97 -16.88 -5.00 -18.42
CA VAL A 97 -17.46 -3.82 -17.77
C VAL A 97 -17.83 -4.12 -16.32
N VAL A 98 -18.53 -5.23 -16.05
CA VAL A 98 -18.90 -5.65 -14.70
C VAL A 98 -17.66 -5.85 -13.83
N ASN A 99 -16.64 -6.55 -14.33
CA ASN A 99 -15.39 -6.74 -13.59
C ASN A 99 -14.69 -5.41 -13.27
N HIS A 100 -14.66 -4.46 -14.22
CA HIS A 100 -14.09 -3.14 -13.97
C HIS A 100 -14.88 -2.35 -12.91
N SER A 101 -16.21 -2.32 -13.03
CA SER A 101 -17.11 -1.62 -12.10
C SER A 101 -17.02 -2.20 -10.68
N VAL A 102 -17.08 -3.53 -10.54
CA VAL A 102 -16.94 -4.21 -9.25
C VAL A 102 -15.57 -3.95 -8.64
N PHE A 103 -14.51 -3.97 -9.45
CA PHE A 103 -13.16 -3.69 -8.97
C PHE A 103 -12.99 -2.23 -8.53
N ARG A 104 -13.58 -1.26 -9.24
CA ARG A 104 -13.62 0.15 -8.87
C ARG A 104 -14.38 0.37 -7.56
N TYR A 105 -15.53 -0.28 -7.39
CA TYR A 105 -16.32 -0.24 -6.16
C TYR A 105 -15.53 -0.81 -4.96
N ARG A 106 -14.94 -2.00 -5.10
CA ARG A 106 -14.17 -2.67 -4.05
C ARG A 106 -12.92 -1.88 -3.64
N ARG A 107 -12.24 -1.24 -4.61
CA ARG A 107 -11.09 -0.38 -4.33
C ARG A 107 -11.48 0.85 -3.52
N LYS A 108 -12.63 1.48 -3.80
CA LYS A 108 -13.12 2.65 -3.04
C LYS A 108 -13.44 2.32 -1.58
N HIS A 109 -13.85 1.08 -1.30
CA HIS A 109 -14.26 0.63 0.04
C HIS A 109 -13.24 -0.29 0.73
N ASN A 110 -12.00 -0.38 0.24
CA ASN A 110 -10.95 -1.27 0.78
C ASN A 110 -11.36 -2.76 0.92
N ARG A 111 -12.28 -3.26 0.08
CA ARG A 111 -12.75 -4.66 0.08
C ARG A 111 -12.17 -5.48 -1.09
N LEU A 112 -10.85 -5.42 -1.29
CA LEU A 112 -10.20 -6.18 -2.35
C LEU A 112 -9.97 -7.64 -1.91
N PRO A 113 -10.40 -8.64 -2.70
CA PRO A 113 -10.22 -10.05 -2.32
C PRO A 113 -8.74 -10.47 -2.42
N ALA A 114 -8.28 -11.29 -1.48
CA ALA A 114 -6.90 -11.82 -1.44
C ALA A 114 -6.56 -12.69 -2.67
N LYS A 115 -7.57 -13.29 -3.31
CA LYS A 115 -7.45 -14.06 -4.55
C LYS A 115 -8.30 -13.44 -5.64
N ARG A 116 -7.92 -13.70 -6.89
CA ARG A 116 -8.69 -13.26 -8.07
C ARG A 116 -10.10 -13.87 -7.99
N PRO A 117 -11.15 -13.05 -8.07
CA PRO A 117 -12.52 -13.54 -7.93
C PRO A 117 -12.94 -14.39 -9.14
N TRP A 118 -13.86 -15.32 -8.91
CA TRP A 118 -14.30 -16.32 -9.91
C TRP A 118 -14.82 -15.68 -11.20
N ASN A 119 -15.56 -14.57 -11.11
CA ASN A 119 -16.09 -13.81 -12.26
C ASN A 119 -14.98 -13.30 -13.19
N ASN A 120 -13.80 -13.02 -12.66
CA ASN A 120 -12.64 -12.65 -13.46
C ASN A 120 -11.99 -13.88 -14.14
N HIS A 121 -12.11 -15.08 -13.57
CA HIS A 121 -11.65 -16.31 -14.24
C HIS A 121 -12.51 -16.63 -15.46
N VAL A 122 -13.83 -16.48 -15.35
CA VAL A 122 -14.77 -16.65 -16.47
C VAL A 122 -14.42 -15.74 -17.64
N HIS A 123 -14.17 -14.44 -17.37
CA HIS A 123 -13.75 -13.49 -18.40
C HIS A 123 -12.43 -13.89 -19.09
N ILE A 124 -11.46 -14.44 -18.37
CA ILE A 124 -10.18 -14.83 -18.97
C ILE A 124 -10.33 -16.07 -19.86
N TRP A 125 -11.01 -17.10 -19.36
CA TRP A 125 -11.18 -18.36 -20.10
C TRP A 125 -12.09 -18.20 -21.31
N LEU A 126 -13.19 -17.46 -21.17
CA LEU A 126 -14.05 -17.12 -22.30
C LEU A 126 -13.27 -16.35 -23.36
N GLY A 127 -12.49 -15.33 -22.96
CA GLY A 127 -11.65 -14.58 -23.89
C GLY A 127 -10.64 -15.43 -24.66
N ARG A 128 -10.00 -16.40 -23.98
CA ARG A 128 -9.07 -17.35 -24.62
C ARG A 128 -9.77 -18.26 -25.62
N PHE A 129 -10.91 -18.81 -25.23
CA PHE A 129 -11.74 -19.64 -26.10
C PHE A 129 -12.16 -18.87 -27.36
N LEU A 130 -12.65 -17.63 -27.20
CA LEU A 130 -13.05 -16.78 -28.32
C LEU A 130 -11.86 -16.42 -29.24
N ALA A 131 -10.69 -16.12 -28.68
CA ALA A 131 -9.50 -15.83 -29.49
C ALA A 131 -9.07 -17.03 -30.36
N THR A 132 -9.10 -18.25 -29.81
CA THR A 132 -8.82 -19.47 -30.56
C THR A 132 -9.87 -19.74 -31.64
N MET A 133 -11.15 -19.61 -31.28
CA MET A 133 -12.25 -19.78 -32.24
C MET A 133 -12.20 -18.73 -33.36
N ALA A 134 -11.75 -17.50 -33.06
CA ALA A 134 -11.61 -16.45 -34.05
C ALA A 134 -10.52 -16.76 -35.09
N LEU A 135 -9.35 -17.27 -34.66
CA LEU A 135 -8.30 -17.68 -35.60
C LEU A 135 -8.79 -18.80 -36.54
N LEU A 136 -9.53 -19.78 -36.01
CA LEU A 136 -10.18 -20.82 -36.82
C LEU A 136 -11.24 -20.23 -37.76
N ASN A 137 -12.01 -19.25 -37.29
CA ASN A 137 -13.07 -18.67 -38.10
C ASN A 137 -12.54 -17.80 -39.23
N VAL A 138 -11.43 -17.09 -39.01
CA VAL A 138 -10.74 -16.30 -40.04
C VAL A 138 -10.18 -17.23 -41.13
N SER A 139 -9.55 -18.34 -40.75
CA SER A 139 -9.04 -19.32 -41.73
C SER A 139 -10.16 -19.98 -42.55
N LEU A 140 -11.30 -20.30 -41.91
CA LEU A 140 -12.50 -20.76 -42.62
C LEU A 140 -13.08 -19.69 -43.56
N GLY A 141 -13.08 -18.42 -43.14
CA GLY A 141 -13.50 -17.29 -43.98
C GLY A 141 -12.63 -17.14 -45.23
N MET A 142 -11.31 -17.29 -45.08
CA MET A 142 -10.36 -17.30 -46.21
C MET A 142 -10.63 -18.46 -47.17
N ARG A 143 -10.98 -19.64 -46.65
CA ARG A 143 -11.32 -20.82 -47.46
C ARG A 143 -12.59 -20.62 -48.28
N ILE A 144 -13.63 -20.08 -47.66
CA ILE A 144 -14.90 -19.78 -48.34
C ILE A 144 -14.70 -18.75 -49.45
N ARG A 145 -13.74 -17.85 -49.30
CA ARG A 145 -13.43 -16.78 -50.25
C ARG A 145 -12.38 -17.15 -51.29
N GLY A 146 -11.85 -18.37 -51.26
CA GLY A 146 -10.82 -18.80 -52.21
C GLY A 146 -9.55 -17.95 -52.14
N ALA A 147 -9.11 -17.58 -50.94
CA ALA A 147 -7.88 -16.81 -50.76
C ALA A 147 -6.67 -17.54 -51.38
N SER A 148 -5.74 -16.79 -51.98
CA SER A 148 -4.55 -17.38 -52.61
C SER A 148 -3.61 -18.01 -51.57
N LEU A 149 -2.76 -18.93 -52.02
CA LEU A 149 -1.75 -19.59 -51.17
C LEU A 149 -0.87 -18.57 -50.43
N VAL A 150 -0.55 -17.44 -51.06
CA VAL A 150 0.23 -16.35 -50.47
C VAL A 150 -0.46 -15.80 -49.21
N VAL A 151 -1.78 -15.59 -49.23
CA VAL A 151 -2.52 -15.08 -48.07
C VAL A 151 -2.52 -16.09 -46.93
N TYR A 152 -2.58 -17.39 -47.22
CA TYR A 152 -2.45 -18.44 -46.19
C TYR A 152 -1.05 -18.46 -45.56
N ILE A 153 -0.01 -18.31 -46.36
CA ILE A 153 1.38 -18.25 -45.85
C ILE A 153 1.55 -17.03 -44.95
N LEU A 154 1.08 -15.85 -45.37
CA LEU A 154 1.13 -14.62 -44.56
C LEU A 154 0.34 -14.77 -43.26
N PHE A 155 -0.86 -15.38 -43.32
CA PHE A 155 -1.67 -15.67 -42.15
C PHE A 155 -0.95 -16.62 -41.18
N ALA A 156 -0.31 -17.68 -41.68
CA ALA A 156 0.42 -18.64 -40.86
C ALA A 156 1.65 -18.00 -40.18
N ILE A 157 2.41 -17.18 -40.91
CA ILE A 157 3.54 -16.42 -40.35
C ILE A 157 3.04 -15.49 -39.23
N TRP A 158 1.96 -14.74 -39.49
CA TRP A 158 1.38 -13.83 -38.50
C TRP A 158 0.83 -14.56 -37.27
N ALA A 159 0.10 -15.66 -37.46
CA ALA A 159 -0.43 -16.46 -36.37
C ALA A 159 0.71 -17.05 -35.51
N THR A 160 1.78 -17.52 -36.15
CA THR A 160 2.99 -18.01 -35.46
C THR A 160 3.66 -16.89 -34.66
N PHE A 161 3.81 -15.71 -35.24
CA PHE A 161 4.32 -14.53 -34.54
C PHE A 161 3.49 -14.19 -33.30
N LEU A 162 2.16 -14.19 -33.41
CA LEU A 162 1.27 -13.94 -32.27
C LEU A 162 1.47 -14.98 -31.15
N VAL A 163 1.58 -16.27 -31.50
CA VAL A 163 1.85 -17.34 -30.52
C VAL A 163 3.19 -17.10 -29.82
N VAL A 164 4.26 -16.83 -30.55
CA VAL A 164 5.59 -16.54 -29.99
C VAL A 164 5.55 -15.30 -29.10
N LEU A 165 4.87 -14.23 -29.52
CA LEU A 165 4.69 -13.01 -28.73
C LEU A 165 3.98 -13.29 -27.40
N PHE A 166 2.88 -14.06 -27.41
CA PHE A 166 2.16 -14.38 -26.19
C PHE A 166 2.93 -15.34 -25.27
N LEU A 167 3.68 -16.29 -25.83
CA LEU A 167 4.60 -17.14 -25.06
C LEU A 167 5.72 -16.31 -24.42
N TYR A 168 6.32 -15.40 -25.17
CA TYR A 168 7.32 -14.46 -24.67
C TYR A 168 6.73 -13.61 -23.53
N LEU A 169 5.59 -12.96 -23.74
CA LEU A 169 4.91 -12.17 -22.71
C LEU A 169 4.52 -13.00 -21.47
N ALA A 170 4.18 -14.27 -21.65
CA ALA A 170 3.95 -15.19 -20.53
C ALA A 170 5.24 -15.50 -19.77
N TRP A 171 6.35 -15.70 -20.48
CA TRP A 171 7.67 -16.04 -19.95
C TRP A 171 8.37 -14.88 -19.24
N ILE A 172 8.26 -13.64 -19.76
CA ILE A 172 8.93 -12.47 -19.17
C ILE A 172 8.67 -12.44 -17.66
N LYS A 173 9.75 -12.34 -16.88
CA LYS A 173 9.68 -12.25 -15.42
C LYS A 173 8.84 -11.03 -15.07
N THR A 174 7.81 -11.24 -14.25
CA THR A 174 7.02 -10.13 -13.73
C THR A 174 7.99 -9.20 -13.00
N GLU A 175 8.12 -7.96 -13.47
CA GLU A 175 8.78 -6.93 -12.68
C GLU A 175 7.94 -6.78 -11.43
N LYS A 176 8.53 -7.19 -10.31
CA LYS A 176 7.95 -6.87 -9.01
C LYS A 176 8.12 -5.36 -8.84
N LYS A 177 7.16 -4.54 -9.28
CA LYS A 177 6.76 -3.48 -8.34
C LYS A 177 6.23 -4.24 -7.15
N GLN A 178 6.85 -4.04 -6.01
CA GLN A 178 6.24 -4.50 -4.78
C GLN A 178 4.89 -3.79 -4.67
N ALA A 179 3.82 -4.49 -5.02
CA ALA A 179 2.50 -4.17 -4.50
C ALA A 179 2.59 -4.51 -3.01
N VAL A 180 3.17 -3.59 -2.24
CA VAL A 180 3.25 -3.69 -0.79
C VAL A 180 1.82 -3.55 -0.28
N SER A 181 1.13 -4.67 -0.07
CA SER A 181 0.13 -4.71 0.98
C SER A 181 0.85 -4.33 2.26
N CYS A 182 0.36 -3.30 2.95
CA CYS A 182 1.02 -2.67 4.09
C CYS A 182 0.97 -3.53 5.38
N LEU A 183 0.61 -4.81 5.24
CA LEU A 183 0.42 -5.80 6.30
C LEU A 183 1.00 -7.13 5.82
N PRO A 184 1.83 -7.81 6.62
CA PRO A 184 2.14 -9.22 6.41
C PRO A 184 0.89 -10.06 6.67
N ASP A 185 0.73 -11.14 5.91
CA ASP A 185 -0.12 -12.28 6.26
C ASP A 185 0.59 -13.07 7.37
N PRO A 186 0.00 -13.25 8.56
CA PRO A 186 0.67 -13.86 9.72
C PRO A 186 1.12 -15.32 9.50
N ASP A 187 0.62 -16.01 8.46
CA ASP A 187 0.87 -17.44 8.25
C ASP A 187 2.07 -17.78 7.36
N LYS A 188 2.88 -16.81 6.91
CA LYS A 188 4.05 -17.08 6.04
C LYS A 188 5.39 -16.70 6.66
N SER A 189 5.99 -17.67 7.35
CA SER A 189 7.42 -17.65 7.69
C SER A 189 8.26 -17.76 6.41
N TYR A 190 8.95 -16.69 5.99
CA TYR A 190 9.96 -16.77 4.93
C TYR A 190 11.34 -17.01 5.54
N LYS A 191 11.95 -18.16 5.21
CA LYS A 191 13.36 -18.44 5.50
C LYS A 191 14.24 -17.58 4.59
N VAL A 192 15.19 -16.85 5.18
CA VAL A 192 16.19 -16.05 4.47
C VAL A 192 17.39 -16.93 4.18
N THR A 193 17.67 -17.20 2.90
CA THR A 193 18.97 -17.70 2.46
C THR A 193 19.53 -16.87 1.31
N ASP A 194 20.81 -16.57 1.52
CA ASP A 194 21.91 -16.21 0.63
C ASP A 194 22.19 -14.79 0.12
N LYS A 195 23.47 -14.47 0.36
CA LYS A 195 24.29 -13.34 -0.04
C LYS A 195 24.36 -13.22 -1.56
N GLY A 196 24.12 -12.03 -2.07
CA GLY A 196 24.52 -11.63 -3.42
C GLY A 196 25.05 -10.21 -3.38
N ASP A 197 26.29 -10.04 -3.81
CA ASP A 197 27.01 -8.77 -3.94
C ASP A 197 26.39 -7.94 -5.07
N TYR A 198 26.03 -6.67 -4.83
CA TYR A 198 25.41 -5.81 -5.85
C TYR A 198 25.96 -4.37 -5.83
N ASP A 199 26.30 -3.92 -7.03
CA ASP A 199 27.03 -2.69 -7.38
C ASP A 199 26.27 -1.39 -7.04
N LYS A 200 26.93 -0.56 -6.22
CA LYS A 200 26.45 0.69 -5.60
C LYS A 200 26.22 1.82 -6.60
N SER A 201 26.81 1.74 -7.80
CA SER A 201 26.82 2.82 -8.80
C SER A 201 25.49 2.99 -9.55
N LYS A 202 24.72 1.91 -9.74
CA LYS A 202 23.43 1.93 -10.46
C LYS A 202 22.24 2.47 -9.65
N LEU A 203 22.39 2.64 -8.33
CA LEU A 203 21.31 3.11 -7.44
C LEU A 203 21.23 4.65 -7.36
N LEU A 204 22.30 5.36 -7.66
CA LEU A 204 22.37 6.83 -7.50
C LEU A 204 21.73 7.61 -8.66
N THR A 205 21.53 6.99 -9.82
CA THR A 205 21.02 7.68 -11.02
C THR A 205 19.49 7.84 -11.04
N ASN A 206 18.74 7.21 -10.14
CA ASN A 206 17.27 7.28 -10.09
C ASN A 206 16.71 8.29 -9.06
N LYS A 207 17.53 9.27 -8.64
CA LYS A 207 17.25 10.21 -7.53
C LYS A 207 16.12 11.24 -7.78
N TYR A 208 15.56 11.35 -8.99
CA TYR A 208 14.57 12.39 -9.33
C TYR A 208 13.30 11.90 -10.06
N GLY A 209 12.91 10.63 -9.90
CA GLY A 209 11.72 10.06 -10.53
C GLY A 209 10.72 9.47 -9.54
N VAL A 210 9.57 10.12 -9.42
CA VAL A 210 8.34 9.73 -8.72
C VAL A 210 8.16 8.21 -8.53
N GLY A 211 8.06 7.77 -7.27
CA GLY A 211 7.41 6.51 -6.88
C GLY A 211 8.34 5.34 -6.55
N THR A 212 8.78 5.25 -5.29
CA THR A 212 9.51 4.08 -4.75
C THR A 212 8.76 3.47 -3.55
N THR A 213 8.71 2.14 -3.50
CA THR A 213 7.86 1.29 -2.65
C THR A 213 8.57 0.77 -1.39
N TRP A 214 7.85 0.75 -0.26
CA TRP A 214 8.25 0.44 1.13
C TRP A 214 8.79 -0.97 1.47
N GLN A 215 8.86 -1.93 0.55
CA GLN A 215 9.46 -3.24 0.86
C GLN A 215 10.97 -3.30 0.59
N TYR A 216 11.55 -2.37 -0.17
CA TYR A 216 13.00 -2.14 -0.12
C TYR A 216 13.38 -1.47 1.20
N CYS A 217 12.49 -0.64 1.75
CA CYS A 217 12.71 -0.05 3.05
C CYS A 217 12.89 -1.12 4.14
N ILE A 218 12.21 -2.26 4.23
CA ILE A 218 12.38 -3.13 5.44
C ILE A 218 13.76 -3.84 5.52
N VAL A 219 14.47 -4.03 4.40
CA VAL A 219 15.89 -4.47 4.43
C VAL A 219 16.86 -3.26 4.44
N TYR A 220 16.45 -2.09 3.93
CA TYR A 220 17.23 -0.84 3.97
C TYR A 220 17.02 0.02 5.23
N ILE A 221 15.98 -0.20 6.04
CA ILE A 221 15.58 0.59 7.22
C ILE A 221 16.50 0.23 8.39
N HIS A 222 17.19 -0.92 8.34
CA HIS A 222 18.33 -1.17 9.20
C HIS A 222 19.58 -0.35 8.84
N ARG A 223 19.57 0.46 7.76
CA ARG A 223 20.70 1.27 7.28
C ARG A 223 20.31 2.57 6.57
N LEU A 224 19.19 3.21 6.92
CA LEU A 224 18.98 4.60 6.47
C LEU A 224 19.99 5.49 7.18
N THR A 225 20.75 6.26 6.41
CA THR A 225 21.62 7.29 6.98
C THR A 225 20.75 8.39 7.59
N GLU A 226 21.26 9.06 8.62
CA GLU A 226 20.56 10.18 9.25
C GLU A 226 20.12 11.25 8.24
N LYS A 227 20.93 11.50 7.19
CA LYS A 227 20.60 12.41 6.10
C LYS A 227 19.37 11.96 5.30
N GLU A 228 19.28 10.69 4.95
CA GLU A 228 18.11 10.14 4.25
C GLU A 228 16.86 10.22 5.13
N ILE A 229 17.01 9.95 6.44
CA ILE A 229 15.91 10.10 7.40
C ILE A 229 15.44 11.56 7.44
N PHE A 230 16.37 12.52 7.49
CA PHE A 230 16.04 13.94 7.47
C PHE A 230 15.27 14.36 6.21
N GLU A 231 15.69 13.91 5.02
CA GLU A 231 14.97 14.15 3.76
C GLU A 231 13.54 13.55 3.82
N CYS A 232 13.38 12.34 4.37
CA CYS A 232 12.08 11.71 4.56
C CYS A 232 11.18 12.51 5.52
N ILE A 233 11.74 13.03 6.63
CA ILE A 233 11.00 13.84 7.61
C ILE A 233 10.39 15.08 6.96
N GLN A 234 11.14 15.78 6.12
CA GLN A 234 10.62 16.99 5.45
C GLN A 234 9.43 16.65 4.53
N TYR A 235 9.51 15.53 3.81
CA TYR A 235 8.43 15.06 2.94
C TYR A 235 7.21 14.58 3.73
N ASP A 236 7.42 13.81 4.80
CA ASP A 236 6.34 13.24 5.60
C ASP A 236 5.60 14.33 6.39
N ARG A 237 6.33 15.30 6.95
CA ARG A 237 5.75 16.44 7.68
C ARG A 237 4.75 17.22 6.82
N ALA A 238 5.03 17.42 5.54
CA ALA A 238 4.16 18.16 4.64
C ALA A 238 2.80 17.47 4.39
N GLN A 239 2.68 16.18 4.72
CA GLN A 239 1.47 15.38 4.50
C GLN A 239 0.61 15.18 5.76
N LEU A 240 1.14 15.49 6.94
CA LEU A 240 0.42 15.32 8.19
C LEU A 240 -0.59 16.46 8.38
N THR A 241 -1.84 16.09 8.64
CA THR A 241 -2.95 17.02 8.89
C THR A 241 -2.97 17.53 10.33
N LYS A 242 -2.41 16.75 11.27
CA LYS A 242 -2.23 17.10 12.68
C LYS A 242 -1.08 16.28 13.27
N ILE A 243 -0.49 16.79 14.35
CA ILE A 243 0.61 16.18 15.10
C ILE A 243 0.25 16.14 16.59
N PRO A 244 0.74 15.14 17.36
CA PRO A 244 0.53 15.11 18.80
C PRO A 244 1.39 16.21 19.46
N LYS A 245 0.85 16.87 20.47
CA LYS A 245 1.61 17.79 21.34
C LYS A 245 2.51 17.00 22.28
N HIS A 246 1.96 15.91 22.83
CA HIS A 246 2.67 14.98 23.71
C HIS A 246 2.64 13.54 23.15
N LEU A 247 3.83 13.00 22.85
CA LEU A 247 4.04 11.62 22.43
C LEU A 247 4.48 10.77 23.62
N SER A 248 3.78 9.67 23.90
CA SER A 248 4.23 8.66 24.86
C SER A 248 4.83 7.44 24.15
N ILE A 249 5.94 6.94 24.66
CA ILE A 249 6.64 5.74 24.20
C ILE A 249 6.57 4.72 25.32
N HIS A 250 5.77 3.68 25.16
CA HIS A 250 5.58 2.61 26.13
C HIS A 250 6.40 1.38 25.73
N ILE A 251 7.38 1.04 26.56
CA ILE A 251 8.21 -0.15 26.41
C ILE A 251 7.50 -1.29 27.15
N SER A 252 7.05 -2.31 26.42
CA SER A 252 6.33 -3.46 27.01
C SER A 252 7.17 -4.15 28.09
N ASN A 253 6.55 -4.55 29.19
CA ASN A 253 7.21 -5.23 30.29
C ASN A 253 7.40 -6.74 30.06
N GLU A 254 6.84 -7.30 28.98
CA GLU A 254 6.82 -8.75 28.73
C GLU A 254 8.20 -9.36 28.51
N LEU A 255 9.16 -8.56 28.02
CA LEU A 255 10.54 -8.99 27.81
C LEU A 255 11.49 -8.54 28.95
N ALA A 256 10.96 -7.94 30.02
CA ALA A 256 11.80 -7.32 31.05
C ALA A 256 12.79 -8.29 31.69
N SER A 257 12.39 -9.54 31.95
CA SER A 257 13.25 -10.57 32.55
C SER A 257 14.30 -11.14 31.59
N THR A 258 14.14 -10.94 30.28
CA THR A 258 15.02 -11.51 29.24
C THR A 258 15.91 -10.46 28.56
N ARG A 259 15.72 -9.17 28.86
CA ARG A 259 16.51 -8.09 28.25
C ARG A 259 17.97 -8.16 28.69
N SER A 260 18.85 -8.21 27.70
CA SER A 260 20.29 -8.03 27.89
C SER A 260 20.65 -6.55 28.00
N HIS A 261 21.89 -6.26 28.42
CA HIS A 261 22.44 -4.91 28.38
C HIS A 261 22.37 -4.28 26.98
N LYS A 262 22.62 -5.08 25.94
CA LYS A 262 22.58 -4.64 24.54
C LYS A 262 21.17 -4.21 24.12
N ASP A 263 20.14 -4.90 24.61
CA ASP A 263 18.75 -4.55 24.29
C ASP A 263 18.36 -3.21 24.92
N TRP A 264 18.81 -2.95 26.16
CA TRP A 264 18.63 -1.65 26.80
C TRP A 264 19.36 -0.53 26.06
N GLU A 265 20.59 -0.77 25.61
CA GLU A 265 21.35 0.18 24.79
C GLU A 265 20.63 0.50 23.47
N GLU A 266 20.04 -0.50 22.80
CA GLU A 266 19.24 -0.27 21.60
C GLU A 266 17.96 0.53 21.89
N ILE A 267 17.26 0.25 23.00
CA ILE A 267 16.08 1.01 23.43
C ILE A 267 16.45 2.48 23.69
N ILE A 268 17.57 2.74 24.38
CA ILE A 268 18.06 4.10 24.65
C ILE A 268 18.37 4.83 23.34
N ASN A 269 19.08 4.17 22.43
CA ASN A 269 19.39 4.74 21.11
C ASN A 269 18.12 5.07 20.32
N ASN A 270 17.13 4.17 20.34
CA ASN A 270 15.83 4.40 19.72
C ASN A 270 15.11 5.62 20.31
N VAL A 271 15.09 5.78 21.64
CA VAL A 271 14.52 6.97 22.30
C VAL A 271 15.23 8.25 21.87
N CYS A 272 16.57 8.24 21.84
CA CYS A 272 17.37 9.39 21.38
C CYS A 272 17.05 9.75 19.92
N SER A 273 17.00 8.77 19.02
CA SER A 273 16.64 8.98 17.61
C SER A 273 15.20 9.50 17.45
N VAL A 274 14.24 8.91 18.16
CA VAL A 274 12.85 9.37 18.16
C VAL A 274 12.73 10.80 18.66
N SER A 275 13.53 11.21 19.66
CA SER A 275 13.53 12.60 20.13
C SER A 275 13.97 13.59 19.03
N CYS A 276 14.94 13.21 18.19
CA CYS A 276 15.37 14.02 17.05
C CYS A 276 14.29 14.11 15.98
N TRP A 277 13.61 13.02 15.68
CA TRP A 277 12.54 13.01 14.69
C TRP A 277 11.33 13.80 15.19
N ALA A 278 10.89 13.56 16.43
CA ALA A 278 9.82 14.27 17.10
C ALA A 278 10.06 15.79 17.10
N TRP A 279 11.28 16.21 17.41
CA TRP A 279 11.72 17.61 17.32
C TRP A 279 11.45 18.22 15.94
N GLU A 280 11.83 17.51 14.87
CA GLU A 280 11.65 17.97 13.50
C GLU A 280 10.18 18.03 13.07
N PHE A 281 9.35 17.08 13.51
CA PHE A 281 7.90 17.13 13.31
C PHE A 281 7.20 18.23 14.14
N GLY A 282 7.88 18.82 15.12
CA GLY A 282 7.35 19.88 15.99
C GLY A 282 6.67 19.37 17.26
N ILE A 283 6.92 18.12 17.63
CA ILE A 283 6.50 17.54 18.91
C ILE A 283 7.46 18.03 19.98
N ARG A 284 6.93 18.56 21.09
CA ARG A 284 7.72 19.23 22.13
C ARG A 284 7.75 18.49 23.46
N GLU A 285 6.87 17.50 23.66
CA GLU A 285 6.86 16.68 24.87
C GLU A 285 6.88 15.20 24.51
N ILE A 286 7.80 14.46 25.14
CA ILE A 286 7.93 13.01 25.05
C ILE A 286 7.95 12.42 26.45
N SER A 287 7.09 11.44 26.70
CA SER A 287 7.22 10.57 27.88
C SER A 287 7.66 9.18 27.46
N VAL A 288 8.62 8.60 28.18
CA VAL A 288 9.05 7.21 27.99
C VAL A 288 8.63 6.42 29.22
N TYR A 289 7.81 5.41 29.03
CA TYR A 289 7.31 4.56 30.10
C TYR A 289 7.94 3.17 30.02
N ASP A 290 8.46 2.73 31.16
CA ASP A 290 8.94 1.38 31.41
C ASP A 290 8.49 0.96 32.81
N ALA A 291 7.64 -0.06 32.89
CA ALA A 291 7.05 -0.50 34.16
C ALA A 291 8.10 -0.88 35.21
N SER A 292 9.25 -1.42 34.78
CA SER A 292 10.34 -1.82 35.68
C SER A 292 11.04 -0.65 36.35
N GLY A 293 10.94 0.57 35.78
CA GLY A 293 11.61 1.76 36.28
C GLY A 293 13.10 1.85 35.93
N MET A 294 13.63 0.93 35.11
CA MET A 294 15.03 0.95 34.67
C MET A 294 15.37 2.26 33.97
N MET A 295 14.53 2.71 33.03
CA MET A 295 14.75 3.96 32.29
C MET A 295 14.76 5.19 33.20
N LYS A 296 13.94 5.17 34.26
CA LYS A 296 13.90 6.23 35.28
C LYS A 296 15.17 6.22 36.14
N TYR A 297 15.68 5.04 36.48
CA TYR A 297 16.93 4.88 37.23
C TYR A 297 18.15 5.46 36.48
N ILE A 298 18.27 5.18 35.18
CA ILE A 298 19.37 5.68 34.33
C ILE A 298 19.10 7.05 33.69
N SER A 299 18.00 7.71 34.06
CA SER A 299 17.47 8.89 33.37
C SER A 299 18.48 10.03 33.21
N VAL A 300 19.34 10.27 34.21
CA VAL A 300 20.36 11.33 34.18
C VAL A 300 21.31 11.17 32.98
N ASP A 301 21.80 9.96 32.73
CA ASP A 301 22.71 9.70 31.62
C ASP A 301 21.98 9.64 30.28
N LEU A 302 20.73 9.18 30.28
CA LEU A 302 19.85 9.26 29.11
C LEU A 302 19.58 10.70 28.70
N TYR A 303 19.33 11.62 29.64
CA TYR A 303 19.16 13.04 29.33
C TYR A 303 20.42 13.64 28.69
N LYS A 304 21.61 13.30 29.21
CA LYS A 304 22.88 13.74 28.62
C LYS A 304 23.06 13.20 27.20
N GLN A 305 22.82 11.90 27.01
CA GLN A 305 22.94 11.25 25.71
C GLN A 305 21.94 11.83 24.70
N GLN A 306 20.67 11.95 25.10
CA GLN A 306 19.62 12.51 24.27
C GLN A 306 19.91 13.96 23.90
N SER A 307 20.36 14.79 24.85
CA SER A 307 20.71 16.19 24.60
C SER A 307 21.88 16.30 23.62
N LYS A 308 22.90 15.44 23.77
CA LYS A 308 24.03 15.37 22.85
C LYS A 308 23.58 14.99 21.44
N THR A 309 22.85 13.90 21.28
CA THR A 309 22.35 13.42 19.99
C THR A 309 21.45 14.44 19.31
N LEU A 310 20.54 15.08 20.05
CA LEU A 310 19.67 16.13 19.52
C LEU A 310 20.46 17.35 19.05
N ASN A 311 21.46 17.79 19.81
CA ASN A 311 22.30 18.93 19.44
C ASN A 311 23.13 18.62 18.17
N GLU A 312 23.72 17.43 18.10
CA GLU A 312 24.44 16.96 16.91
C GLU A 312 23.52 16.90 15.67
N TRP A 313 22.31 16.37 15.83
CA TRP A 313 21.29 16.35 14.77
C TRP A 313 20.92 17.76 14.29
N ILE A 314 20.63 18.67 15.22
CA ILE A 314 20.25 20.07 14.91
C ILE A 314 21.39 20.78 14.15
N LYS A 315 22.64 20.62 14.60
CA LYS A 315 23.82 21.19 13.94
C LYS A 315 23.98 20.65 12.51
N ALA A 316 23.83 19.34 12.34
CA ALA A 316 24.05 18.68 11.07
C ALA A 316 22.98 19.00 10.02
N TYR A 317 21.70 19.12 10.42
CA TYR A 317 20.59 19.16 9.46
C TYR A 317 19.66 20.38 9.56
N SER A 318 19.57 21.03 10.72
CA SER A 318 18.55 22.06 11.01
C SER A 318 19.08 23.50 11.00
N THR A 319 20.33 23.71 10.55
CA THR A 319 21.12 24.95 10.63
C THR A 319 20.53 26.20 9.95
N LYS A 320 19.40 26.09 9.22
CA LYS A 320 18.70 27.21 8.58
C LYS A 320 17.58 27.86 9.42
N ARG A 321 17.27 27.34 10.62
CA ARG A 321 16.30 27.99 11.54
C ARG A 321 16.99 29.04 12.41
N THR A 322 17.27 30.20 11.83
CA THR A 322 17.82 31.42 12.47
C THR A 322 16.77 32.28 13.18
N THR A 323 15.66 31.70 13.64
CA THR A 323 14.72 32.41 14.52
C THR A 323 14.72 31.74 15.89
N LYS A 324 14.61 32.57 16.94
CA LYS A 324 14.59 32.33 18.40
C LYS A 324 13.65 31.19 18.90
N GLN A 325 13.54 30.09 18.19
CA GLN A 325 12.75 28.94 18.62
C GLN A 325 13.61 28.16 19.61
N GLU A 326 13.23 28.23 20.89
CA GLU A 326 13.92 27.54 21.98
C GLU A 326 14.11 26.07 21.62
N ASN A 327 15.35 25.58 21.66
CA ASN A 327 15.75 24.20 21.33
C ASN A 327 15.32 23.20 22.42
N TYR A 328 14.08 23.29 22.89
CA TYR A 328 13.62 22.57 24.07
C TYR A 328 12.57 21.50 23.74
N ILE A 329 12.97 20.24 23.86
CA ILE A 329 12.06 19.10 23.94
C ILE A 329 12.01 18.62 25.39
N LYS A 330 10.82 18.59 25.99
CA LYS A 330 10.61 18.03 27.32
C LYS A 330 10.60 16.52 27.21
N LEU A 331 11.60 15.86 27.78
CA LEU A 331 11.64 14.41 27.93
C LEU A 331 11.32 14.03 29.38
N SER A 332 10.51 13.02 29.59
CA SER A 332 10.13 12.55 30.94
C SER A 332 10.15 11.02 31.00
N PHE A 333 10.74 10.47 32.05
CA PHE A 333 10.82 9.02 32.25
C PHE A 333 9.85 8.57 33.34
N LEU A 334 8.95 7.65 32.97
CA LEU A 334 7.86 7.17 33.79
C LEU A 334 8.07 5.69 34.12
N SER A 335 7.70 5.31 35.34
CA SER A 335 7.68 3.93 35.83
C SER A 335 6.29 3.51 36.30
N GLY A 336 6.13 2.24 36.71
CA GLY A 336 4.87 1.75 37.29
C GLY A 336 4.36 2.55 38.50
N GLU A 337 5.26 3.23 39.23
CA GLU A 337 4.89 4.13 40.34
C GLU A 337 4.10 5.35 39.86
N SER A 338 4.29 5.79 38.61
CA SER A 338 3.61 6.95 38.00
C SER A 338 2.14 6.65 37.68
N GLY A 339 1.73 5.38 37.81
CA GLY A 339 0.37 4.93 37.58
C GLY A 339 -0.52 5.07 38.81
N LYS A 340 -1.07 3.94 39.26
CA LYS A 340 -2.01 3.89 40.40
C LYS A 340 -1.39 4.36 41.71
N SER A 341 -0.10 4.10 41.93
CA SER A 341 0.59 4.53 43.15
C SER A 341 0.65 6.06 43.26
N HIS A 342 0.96 6.75 42.16
CA HIS A 342 0.90 8.21 42.10
C HIS A 342 -0.51 8.74 42.36
N MET A 343 -1.55 8.13 41.76
CA MET A 343 -2.95 8.51 42.04
C MET A 343 -3.28 8.38 43.53
N GLY A 344 -2.86 7.28 44.17
CA GLY A 344 -3.04 7.09 45.61
C GLY A 344 -2.34 8.17 46.44
N ALA A 345 -1.10 8.53 46.09
CA ALA A 345 -0.35 9.59 46.74
C ALA A 345 -1.02 10.96 46.56
N VAL A 346 -1.53 11.27 45.37
CA VAL A 346 -2.28 12.52 45.10
C VAL A 346 -3.53 12.59 45.97
N VAL A 347 -4.33 11.52 46.03
CA VAL A 347 -5.53 11.48 46.88
C VAL A 347 -5.18 11.65 48.36
N GLN A 348 -4.11 11.03 48.85
CA GLN A 348 -3.65 11.20 50.22
C GLN A 348 -3.21 12.64 50.53
N ARG A 349 -2.58 13.34 49.56
CA ARG A 349 -2.23 14.77 49.70
C ARG A 349 -3.49 15.63 49.73
N MET A 350 -4.41 15.42 48.80
CA MET A 350 -5.68 16.16 48.72
C MET A 350 -6.51 16.00 50.00
N ALA A 351 -6.62 14.78 50.53
CA ALA A 351 -7.39 14.50 51.74
C ALA A 351 -6.87 15.25 52.99
N LYS A 352 -5.61 15.68 53.01
CA LYS A 352 -5.04 16.48 54.11
C LYS A 352 -5.33 17.96 54.00
N GLN A 353 -5.70 18.46 52.81
CA GLN A 353 -5.75 19.89 52.50
C GLN A 353 -7.14 20.37 52.06
N ILE A 354 -8.03 19.45 51.68
CA ILE A 354 -9.27 19.76 50.96
C ILE A 354 -10.44 19.05 51.63
N ASN A 355 -11.58 19.74 51.73
CA ASN A 355 -12.83 19.14 52.20
C ASN A 355 -13.43 18.24 51.11
N VAL A 356 -14.00 17.09 51.50
CA VAL A 356 -14.62 16.11 50.60
C VAL A 356 -15.69 16.75 49.69
N ASN A 357 -16.43 17.73 50.20
CA ASN A 357 -17.50 18.39 49.43
C ASN A 357 -16.98 19.28 48.29
N ASP A 358 -15.72 19.70 48.35
CA ASP A 358 -15.10 20.56 47.34
C ASP A 358 -14.44 19.75 46.21
N VAL A 359 -14.43 18.41 46.33
CA VAL A 359 -13.79 17.52 45.36
C VAL A 359 -14.60 17.45 44.06
N HIS A 360 -14.01 17.95 42.99
CA HIS A 360 -14.56 17.86 41.64
C HIS A 360 -13.45 17.50 40.63
N ILE A 361 -13.85 17.03 39.44
CA ILE A 361 -12.92 16.50 38.43
C ILE A 361 -11.80 17.49 38.08
N GLY A 362 -12.10 18.78 37.98
CA GLY A 362 -11.11 19.82 37.66
C GLY A 362 -10.05 20.00 38.76
N LEU A 363 -10.45 19.88 40.02
CA LEU A 363 -9.52 19.94 41.15
C LEU A 363 -8.62 18.72 41.20
N VAL A 364 -9.18 17.52 40.99
CA VAL A 364 -8.39 16.29 40.90
C VAL A 364 -7.42 16.37 39.72
N ASP A 365 -7.89 16.81 38.55
CA ASP A 365 -7.07 16.97 37.35
C ASP A 365 -5.90 17.95 37.59
N LYS A 366 -6.14 19.06 38.30
CA LYS A 366 -5.08 19.98 38.70
C LYS A 366 -4.01 19.30 39.56
N HIS A 367 -4.40 18.57 40.60
CA HIS A 367 -3.45 17.89 41.50
C HIS A 367 -2.74 16.70 40.83
N MET A 368 -3.41 16.02 39.89
CA MET A 368 -2.81 14.96 39.09
C MET A 368 -1.71 15.50 38.16
N HIS A 369 -1.79 16.77 37.75
CA HIS A 369 -0.81 17.41 36.85
C HIS A 369 0.25 18.28 37.56
N GLU A 370 0.06 18.64 38.83
CA GLU A 370 0.91 19.60 39.55
C GLU A 370 2.39 19.21 39.61
N ASP A 371 2.69 17.91 39.71
CA ASP A 371 4.04 17.33 39.73
C ASP A 371 4.23 16.25 38.66
N SER A 372 3.42 16.26 37.59
CA SER A 372 3.33 15.16 36.63
C SER A 372 3.58 15.61 35.18
N PHE A 373 3.50 14.64 34.27
CA PHE A 373 3.50 14.82 32.83
C PHE A 373 2.11 15.23 32.32
N SER A 374 2.05 15.83 31.14
CA SER A 374 0.76 16.17 30.52
C SER A 374 0.04 14.93 29.98
N ASP A 375 -1.26 15.05 29.71
CA ASP A 375 -2.01 14.02 28.98
C ASP A 375 -1.34 13.69 27.64
N SER A 376 -1.23 12.39 27.31
CA SER A 376 -0.63 11.98 26.03
C SER A 376 -1.66 12.04 24.90
N ASP A 377 -1.29 12.60 23.75
CA ASP A 377 -2.17 12.56 22.57
C ASP A 377 -2.03 11.23 21.81
N LEU A 378 -0.80 10.71 21.76
CA LEU A 378 -0.43 9.51 21.03
C LEU A 378 0.52 8.67 21.87
N MET A 379 0.20 7.39 22.04
CA MET A 379 1.10 6.43 22.67
C MET A 379 1.50 5.31 21.71
N ILE A 380 2.81 5.10 21.56
CA ILE A 380 3.39 3.99 20.81
C ILE A 380 3.80 2.91 21.78
N VAL A 381 3.24 1.71 21.64
CA VAL A 381 3.62 0.53 22.42
C VAL A 381 4.53 -0.37 21.59
N TYR A 382 5.72 -0.72 22.07
CA TYR A 382 6.65 -1.60 21.35
C TYR A 382 7.48 -2.48 22.29
N ASN A 383 8.28 -3.36 21.70
CA ASN A 383 9.24 -4.25 22.36
C ASN A 383 8.63 -5.24 23.36
N GLY A 384 7.58 -5.94 22.92
CA GLY A 384 6.92 -7.03 23.64
C GLY A 384 6.95 -8.34 22.85
N LEU A 385 6.13 -9.29 23.28
CA LEU A 385 5.90 -10.57 22.61
C LEU A 385 4.83 -10.44 21.52
N PRO A 386 4.80 -11.38 20.56
CA PRO A 386 3.73 -11.41 19.56
C PRO A 386 2.41 -11.92 20.14
N HIS A 387 1.42 -11.04 20.32
CA HIS A 387 0.07 -11.39 20.81
C HIS A 387 -1.01 -10.38 20.36
N HIS A 388 -2.28 -10.75 20.42
CA HIS A 388 -3.41 -9.95 19.89
C HIS A 388 -4.10 -9.00 20.89
N TYR A 389 -3.53 -8.80 22.08
CA TYR A 389 -3.99 -7.82 23.08
C TYR A 389 -3.05 -6.61 23.18
N LEU A 390 -3.46 -5.59 23.93
CA LEU A 390 -2.64 -4.43 24.28
C LEU A 390 -2.53 -4.37 25.80
N SER A 391 -1.33 -4.55 26.33
CA SER A 391 -1.04 -4.28 27.75
C SER A 391 -0.42 -2.89 27.88
N LEU A 392 -0.87 -2.15 28.89
CA LEU A 392 -0.33 -0.84 29.26
C LEU A 392 0.54 -0.90 30.52
N ASP A 393 0.76 -2.10 31.05
CA ASP A 393 1.68 -2.39 32.16
C ASP A 393 1.57 -1.44 33.37
N GLY A 394 0.37 -0.95 33.66
CA GLY A 394 0.12 -0.04 34.78
C GLY A 394 0.31 1.45 34.50
N TYR A 395 0.45 1.87 33.23
CA TYR A 395 0.48 3.28 32.83
C TYR A 395 -0.69 4.06 33.44
N SER A 396 -0.46 5.31 33.81
CA SER A 396 -1.43 6.16 34.50
C SER A 396 -2.76 6.27 33.77
N PRO A 397 -3.86 5.69 34.32
CA PRO A 397 -5.16 5.73 33.65
C PRO A 397 -5.72 7.14 33.48
N TRP A 398 -5.37 8.07 34.37
CA TRP A 398 -5.84 9.45 34.32
C TRP A 398 -5.34 10.19 33.08
N HIS A 399 -4.06 9.99 32.74
CA HIS A 399 -3.36 10.73 31.69
C HIS A 399 -3.62 10.20 30.28
N ILE A 400 -4.41 9.12 30.16
CA ILE A 400 -4.65 8.43 28.88
C ILE A 400 -6.12 8.43 28.43
N LYS A 401 -6.95 9.28 29.04
CA LYS A 401 -8.39 9.37 28.80
C LYS A 401 -8.79 9.56 27.32
N LEU A 402 -7.94 10.21 26.53
CA LEU A 402 -8.18 10.50 25.11
C LEU A 402 -6.98 10.15 24.21
N THR A 403 -6.03 9.37 24.74
CA THR A 403 -4.82 9.00 24.03
C THR A 403 -5.13 7.99 22.93
N GLU A 404 -4.56 8.22 21.75
CA GLU A 404 -4.58 7.24 20.68
C GLU A 404 -3.49 6.21 20.88
N PHE A 405 -3.86 4.92 20.90
CA PHE A 405 -2.91 3.83 21.12
C PHE A 405 -2.49 3.18 19.80
N ILE A 406 -1.18 3.10 19.55
CA ILE A 406 -0.62 2.39 18.41
C ILE A 406 0.23 1.22 18.91
N ASN A 407 -0.31 0.01 18.73
CA ASN A 407 0.35 -1.22 19.12
C ASN A 407 1.34 -1.70 18.06
N PHE A 408 2.62 -1.70 18.44
CA PHE A 408 3.75 -2.30 17.74
C PHE A 408 4.52 -3.28 18.66
N SER A 409 3.88 -3.92 19.64
CA SER A 409 4.52 -4.85 20.59
C SER A 409 5.36 -5.93 19.91
N HIS A 410 4.99 -6.37 18.71
CA HIS A 410 5.71 -7.40 17.95
C HIS A 410 7.04 -6.90 17.35
N HIS A 411 7.36 -5.62 17.48
CA HIS A 411 8.59 -5.01 16.99
C HIS A 411 9.53 -4.68 18.15
N HIS A 412 10.77 -5.17 18.07
CA HIS A 412 11.79 -4.97 19.12
C HIS A 412 12.54 -3.63 19.02
N SER A 413 12.42 -2.93 17.88
CA SER A 413 13.16 -1.70 17.59
C SER A 413 12.22 -0.62 17.08
N LEU A 414 12.32 0.60 17.63
CA LEU A 414 11.49 1.75 17.25
C LEU A 414 12.23 2.62 16.23
N ASN A 415 12.27 2.13 14.99
CA ASN A 415 12.91 2.85 13.88
C ASN A 415 12.01 3.95 13.29
N TYR A 416 12.58 4.76 12.38
CA TYR A 416 11.89 5.89 11.75
C TYR A 416 10.59 5.48 11.06
N THR A 417 10.53 4.26 10.52
CA THR A 417 9.36 3.77 9.80
C THR A 417 8.18 3.49 10.71
N LEU A 418 8.42 2.89 11.88
CA LEU A 418 7.36 2.69 12.87
C LEU A 418 6.91 4.03 13.43
N PHE A 419 7.85 4.93 13.71
CA PHE A 419 7.56 6.28 14.18
C PHE A 419 6.70 7.09 13.18
N SER A 420 7.11 7.18 11.90
CA SER A 420 6.35 7.93 10.89
C SER A 420 5.00 7.30 10.60
N LYS A 421 4.90 5.95 10.64
CA LYS A 421 3.63 5.23 10.54
C LYS A 421 2.69 5.55 11.70
N ALA A 422 3.22 5.70 12.91
CA ALA A 422 2.43 6.10 14.07
C ALA A 422 1.86 7.51 13.89
N LEU A 423 2.70 8.47 13.51
CA LEU A 423 2.27 9.85 13.25
C LEU A 423 1.26 9.95 12.10
N TYR A 424 1.47 9.20 11.03
CA TYR A 424 0.52 9.18 9.91
C TYR A 424 -0.85 8.68 10.37
N ARG A 425 -0.92 7.57 11.11
CA ARG A 425 -2.17 7.05 11.67
C ARG A 425 -2.84 8.09 12.56
N PHE A 426 -2.10 8.66 13.50
CA PHE A 426 -2.61 9.72 14.38
C PHE A 426 -3.18 10.90 13.59
N SER A 427 -2.48 11.34 12.53
CA SER A 427 -2.91 12.48 11.72
C SER A 427 -4.29 12.31 11.08
N LYS A 428 -4.72 11.06 10.85
CA LYS A 428 -6.01 10.70 10.24
C LYS A 428 -7.11 10.42 11.25
N VAL A 429 -6.80 10.38 12.54
CA VAL A 429 -7.80 10.14 13.58
C VAL A 429 -8.77 11.33 13.66
N GLU A 430 -10.05 11.04 13.85
CA GLU A 430 -11.07 12.03 14.17
C GLU A 430 -11.51 11.84 15.63
N GLN A 431 -11.16 12.78 16.50
CA GLN A 431 -11.58 12.75 17.91
C GLN A 431 -12.93 13.45 18.03
N ARG A 432 -13.96 12.69 18.37
CA ARG A 432 -15.35 13.18 18.39
C ARG A 432 -15.80 13.73 19.74
N PHE A 433 -15.04 13.49 20.81
CA PHE A 433 -15.33 13.98 22.17
C PHE A 433 -16.81 13.76 22.60
N GLY A 434 -17.41 12.64 22.18
CA GLY A 434 -18.81 12.30 22.48
C GLY A 434 -19.88 12.94 21.58
N ARG A 435 -19.51 13.57 20.46
CA ARG A 435 -20.43 14.23 19.51
C ARG A 435 -20.72 13.42 18.23
#